data_AF-A0A7Z9ZMP9-F1
#
_entry.id   AF-A0A7Z9ZMP9-F1
#
_cell.length_a   1.000
_cell.length_b   1.000
_cell.length_c   1.000
_cell.angle_alpha   90.00
_cell.angle_beta   90.00
_cell.angle_gamma   90.00
#
_symmetry.space_group_name_H-M   'P 1'
#
loop_
_entity.id
_entity.type
_entity.pdbx_description
1 polymer ?
#
loop_
_entity_poly.entity_id
_entity_poly.type
_entity_poly.pdbx_seq_one_letter_code
_entity_poly.pdbx_strand_id
1 'polypeptide(L)'
;MAADTAGALRIKYPANVKLVRLPCTGKVDVRYILEAFEQGADGVYIAACPIGNCHHVHGNERAVARVKYAKRLLDEIGIGGERLDIVFVSGGMGATFAEAAKRMTEKVRELGPNPLKRTG
;
A
#
# COMPACT_ATOMS: atom_id res chain seq x y z
N MET A 1 -14.09 5.30 3.92
CA MET A 1 -12.83 5.00 3.19
C MET A 1 -13.16 4.05 2.05
N ALA A 2 -12.39 4.02 0.94
CA ALA A 2 -12.68 3.11 -0.18
C ALA A 2 -12.81 1.63 0.26
N ALA A 3 -11.99 1.21 1.23
CA ALA A 3 -12.08 -0.09 1.87
C ALA A 3 -13.43 -0.37 2.53
N ASP A 4 -14.04 0.62 3.18
CA ASP A 4 -15.35 0.49 3.83
C ASP A 4 -16.45 0.33 2.77
N THR A 5 -16.36 1.07 1.66
CA THR A 5 -17.27 0.89 0.51
C THR A 5 -17.14 -0.48 -0.13
N ALA A 6 -15.91 -1.01 -0.26
CA ALA A 6 -15.71 -2.38 -0.72
C ALA A 6 -16.42 -3.39 0.21
N GLY A 7 -16.32 -3.19 1.52
CA GLY A 7 -17.04 -4.00 2.52
C GLY A 7 -18.55 -3.88 2.41
N ALA A 8 -19.10 -2.66 2.33
CA ALA A 8 -20.53 -2.41 2.22
C ALA A 8 -21.13 -3.04 0.94
N LEU A 9 -20.41 -2.97 -0.17
CA LEU A 9 -20.78 -3.58 -1.45
C LEU A 9 -20.45 -5.08 -1.53
N ARG A 10 -19.92 -5.68 -0.47
CA ARG A 10 -19.50 -7.09 -0.39
C ARG A 10 -18.50 -7.50 -1.48
N ILE A 11 -17.68 -6.55 -1.94
CA ILE A 11 -16.64 -6.81 -2.95
C ILE A 11 -15.54 -7.64 -2.32
N LYS A 12 -15.25 -8.80 -2.92
CA LYS A 12 -14.22 -9.72 -2.45
C LYS A 12 -12.83 -9.30 -2.93
N TYR A 13 -11.87 -9.34 -2.02
CA TYR A 13 -10.43 -9.19 -2.27
C TYR A 13 -9.67 -10.20 -1.38
N PRO A 14 -8.37 -10.46 -1.65
CA PRO A 14 -7.61 -11.47 -0.92
C PRO A 14 -7.63 -11.28 0.61
N ALA A 15 -7.88 -12.36 1.35
CA ALA A 15 -8.07 -12.33 2.81
C ALA A 15 -6.78 -12.07 3.62
N ASN A 16 -5.62 -12.13 2.97
CA ASN A 16 -4.31 -11.84 3.55
C ASN A 16 -4.01 -10.33 3.65
N VAL A 17 -4.89 -9.46 3.15
CA VAL A 17 -4.75 -8.00 3.25
C VAL A 17 -5.08 -7.53 4.67
N LYS A 18 -4.11 -6.88 5.32
CA LYS A 18 -4.28 -6.24 6.63
C LYS A 18 -4.31 -4.72 6.47
N LEU A 19 -5.27 -4.05 7.11
CA LEU A 19 -5.46 -2.60 7.00
C LEU A 19 -4.84 -1.88 8.19
N VAL A 20 -3.98 -0.91 7.92
CA VAL A 20 -3.49 0.07 8.89
C VAL A 20 -4.12 1.42 8.57
N ARG A 21 -4.93 1.95 9.49
CA ARG A 21 -5.62 3.23 9.30
C ARG A 21 -4.74 4.39 9.75
N LEU A 22 -4.63 5.40 8.89
CA LEU A 22 -4.00 6.68 9.19
C LEU A 22 -5.00 7.81 8.92
N PRO A 23 -4.91 8.96 9.62
CA PRO A 23 -5.80 10.10 9.38
C PRO A 23 -5.63 10.70 7.97
N CYS A 24 -4.44 10.57 7.39
CA CYS A 24 -4.12 10.99 6.03
C CYS A 24 -2.89 10.23 5.52
N THR A 25 -2.77 10.02 4.22
CA THR A 25 -1.52 9.50 3.62
C THR A 25 -0.34 10.44 3.80
N GLY A 26 -0.57 11.73 4.07
CA GLY A 26 0.47 12.66 4.48
C GLY A 26 1.15 12.30 5.81
N LYS A 27 0.57 11.40 6.61
CA LYS A 27 1.19 10.85 7.83
C LYS A 27 2.08 9.63 7.55
N VAL A 28 1.98 9.02 6.37
CA VAL A 28 2.86 7.91 5.97
C VAL A 28 4.30 8.37 6.07
N ASP A 29 5.10 7.65 6.84
CA ASP A 29 6.53 7.81 6.90
C ASP A 29 7.22 6.61 6.24
N VAL A 30 8.41 6.83 5.70
CA VAL A 30 9.24 5.77 5.11
C VAL A 30 9.51 4.68 6.16
N ARG A 31 9.67 5.06 7.43
CA ARG A 31 9.85 4.12 8.55
C ARG A 31 8.70 3.12 8.67
N TYR A 32 7.45 3.56 8.51
CA TYR A 32 6.29 2.65 8.57
C TYR A 32 6.30 1.65 7.42
N ILE A 33 6.75 2.08 6.24
CA ILE A 33 6.87 1.19 5.07
C ILE A 33 7.94 0.14 5.32
N LEU A 34 9.13 0.56 5.75
CA LEU A 34 10.25 -0.35 6.02
C LEU A 34 9.93 -1.32 7.16
N GLU A 35 9.33 -0.83 8.24
CA GLU A 35 8.90 -1.64 9.38
C GLU A 35 7.88 -2.71 8.97
N ALA A 36 6.96 -2.41 8.04
CA ALA A 36 6.04 -3.42 7.54
C ALA A 36 6.77 -4.59 6.84
N PHE A 37 7.82 -4.30 6.06
CA PHE A 37 8.66 -5.35 5.47
C PHE A 37 9.51 -6.08 6.50
N GLU A 38 10.03 -5.38 7.51
CA GLU A 38 10.77 -5.99 8.62
C GLU A 38 9.87 -6.96 9.42
N GLN A 39 8.59 -6.64 9.57
CA GLN A 39 7.59 -7.51 10.19
C GLN A 39 7.07 -8.64 9.26
N GLY A 40 7.66 -8.80 8.07
CA GLY A 40 7.39 -9.93 7.17
C GLY A 40 6.25 -9.73 6.18
N ALA A 41 5.82 -8.49 5.91
CA ALA A 41 4.91 -8.20 4.80
C ALA A 41 5.56 -8.57 3.47
N ASP A 42 4.84 -9.30 2.60
CA ASP A 42 5.33 -9.65 1.27
C ASP A 42 5.18 -8.50 0.25
N GLY A 43 4.26 -7.58 0.54
CA GLY A 43 4.09 -6.30 -0.16
C GLY A 43 3.18 -5.34 0.58
N VAL A 44 3.25 -4.07 0.20
CA VAL A 44 2.57 -2.94 0.84
C VAL A 44 1.99 -2.06 -0.25
N TYR A 45 0.75 -1.62 -0.10
CA TYR A 45 0.19 -0.56 -0.95
C TYR A 45 -0.45 0.53 -0.10
N ILE A 46 -0.33 1.77 -0.57
CA ILE A 46 -0.86 2.95 0.11
C ILE A 46 -2.09 3.45 -0.63
N ALA A 47 -3.24 3.48 0.04
CA ALA A 47 -4.48 4.03 -0.50
C ALA A 47 -4.57 5.54 -0.18
N ALA A 48 -4.39 6.38 -1.20
CA ALA A 48 -4.40 7.84 -1.09
C ALA A 48 -5.61 8.46 -1.78
N CYS A 49 -6.04 9.65 -1.33
CA CYS A 49 -7.00 10.46 -2.07
C CYS A 49 -6.41 10.86 -3.44
N PRO A 50 -7.22 11.03 -4.50
CA PRO A 50 -6.75 11.51 -5.80
C PRO A 50 -5.96 12.82 -5.68
N ILE A 51 -4.91 12.97 -6.50
CA ILE A 51 -4.15 14.21 -6.59
C ILE A 51 -5.09 15.35 -6.99
N GLY A 52 -4.95 16.52 -6.35
CA GLY A 52 -5.88 17.65 -6.49
C GLY A 52 -7.14 17.55 -5.62
N ASN A 53 -7.41 16.42 -4.96
CA ASN A 53 -8.56 16.23 -4.07
C ASN A 53 -8.12 15.76 -2.66
N CYS A 54 -6.98 16.27 -2.18
CA CYS A 54 -6.52 15.95 -0.84
C CYS A 54 -7.25 16.80 0.20
N HIS A 55 -7.88 16.16 1.19
CA HIS A 55 -8.48 16.89 2.31
C HIS A 55 -7.45 17.68 3.13
N HIS A 56 -6.21 17.20 3.18
CA HIS A 56 -5.11 17.84 3.90
C HIS A 56 -4.14 18.55 2.92
N VAL A 57 -4.70 19.17 1.89
CA VAL A 57 -4.05 20.02 0.87
C VAL A 57 -3.04 19.27 -0.01
N HIS A 58 -1.87 18.90 0.52
CA HIS A 58 -0.77 18.25 -0.23
C HIS A 58 -0.28 16.96 0.44
N GLY A 59 -1.08 16.36 1.33
CA GLY A 59 -0.69 15.15 2.06
C GLY A 59 -0.40 13.95 1.15
N ASN A 60 -1.20 13.76 0.11
CA ASN A 60 -1.03 12.68 -0.86
C ASN A 60 0.19 12.89 -1.79
N GLU A 61 0.49 14.12 -2.19
CA GLU A 61 1.70 14.44 -2.96
C GLU A 61 2.98 14.13 -2.18
N ARG A 62 3.01 14.46 -0.87
CA ARG A 62 4.11 14.07 0.02
C ARG A 62 4.22 12.55 0.13
N ALA A 63 3.10 11.85 0.17
CA ALA A 63 3.09 10.38 0.19
C ALA A 63 3.70 9.79 -1.10
N VAL A 64 3.43 10.37 -2.28
CA VAL A 64 4.05 9.96 -3.55
C VAL A 64 5.56 10.08 -3.47
N ALA A 65 6.07 11.23 -3.01
CA ALA A 65 7.52 11.44 -2.87
C ALA A 65 8.16 10.41 -1.93
N ARG A 66 7.50 10.12 -0.79
CA ARG A 66 7.97 9.13 0.19
C ARG A 66 7.92 7.70 -0.35
N VAL A 67 6.87 7.32 -1.07
CA VAL A 67 6.76 6.00 -1.71
C VAL A 67 7.85 5.85 -2.77
N LYS A 68 8.08 6.86 -3.62
CA LYS A 68 9.16 6.83 -4.61
C LYS A 68 10.54 6.68 -3.97
N TYR A 69 10.77 7.37 -2.84
CA TYR A 69 12.01 7.23 -2.09
C TYR A 69 12.14 5.83 -1.45
N ALA A 70 11.09 5.34 -0.81
CA ALA A 70 11.06 4.01 -0.20
C ALA A 70 11.27 2.90 -1.24
N LYS A 71 10.69 3.00 -2.44
CA LYS A 71 10.94 2.06 -3.55
C LYS A 71 12.43 1.91 -3.84
N ARG A 72 13.15 3.03 -3.98
CA ARG A 72 14.61 3.02 -4.22
C ARG A 72 15.36 2.35 -3.08
N LEU A 73 15.02 2.65 -1.83
CA LEU A 73 15.64 2.00 -0.68
C LEU A 73 15.40 0.49 -0.69
N LEU A 74 14.19 0.04 -1.02
CA LEU A 74 13.85 -1.39 -1.11
C LEU A 74 14.63 -2.10 -2.22
N ASP A 75 14.87 -1.43 -3.35
CA ASP A 75 15.74 -1.93 -4.41
C ASP A 75 17.21 -2.05 -3.94
N GLU A 76 17.74 -1.00 -3.31
CA GLU A 76 19.12 -0.94 -2.80
C GLU A 76 19.41 -2.02 -1.76
N ILE A 77 18.44 -2.36 -0.89
CA ILE A 77 18.58 -3.40 0.14
C ILE A 77 18.15 -4.80 -0.32
N GLY A 78 17.78 -4.97 -1.59
CA GLY A 78 17.46 -6.27 -2.18
C GLY A 78 16.08 -6.85 -1.82
N ILE A 79 15.16 -6.05 -1.25
CA ILE A 79 13.77 -6.48 -1.02
C ILE A 79 12.95 -6.36 -2.32
N GLY A 80 13.23 -5.34 -3.13
CA GLY A 80 12.54 -5.04 -4.39
C GLY A 80 11.42 -4.02 -4.21
N GLY A 81 11.59 -2.86 -4.85
CA GLY A 81 10.65 -1.74 -4.84
C GLY A 81 9.31 -2.04 -5.52
N GLU A 82 9.24 -3.09 -6.35
CA GLU A 82 7.98 -3.59 -6.93
C GLU A 82 7.00 -4.14 -5.88
N ARG A 83 7.48 -4.46 -4.66
CA ARG A 83 6.64 -4.89 -3.54
C ARG A 83 5.89 -3.75 -2.86
N LEU A 84 6.15 -2.50 -3.27
CA LEU A 84 5.51 -1.31 -2.73
C LEU A 84 4.68 -0.64 -3.83
N ASP A 85 3.48 -0.14 -3.53
CA ASP A 85 2.76 0.72 -4.47
C ASP A 85 1.90 1.79 -3.81
N ILE A 86 1.40 2.72 -4.61
CA ILE A 86 0.41 3.72 -4.19
C ILE A 86 -0.77 3.71 -5.16
N VAL A 87 -1.98 3.64 -4.61
CA VAL A 87 -3.24 3.68 -5.36
C VAL A 87 -4.02 4.91 -4.96
N PHE A 88 -4.60 5.58 -5.95
CA PHE A 88 -5.46 6.74 -5.74
C PHE A 88 -6.92 6.34 -5.79
N VAL A 89 -7.62 6.53 -4.68
CA VAL A 89 -9.03 6.14 -4.51
C VAL A 89 -9.81 7.23 -3.80
N SER A 90 -11.00 7.54 -4.31
CA SER A 90 -12.00 8.33 -3.57
C SER A 90 -12.81 7.43 -2.64
N GLY A 91 -13.65 8.05 -1.78
CA GLY A 91 -14.47 7.31 -0.81
C GLY A 91 -15.32 6.21 -1.44
N GLY A 92 -15.89 6.43 -2.63
CA GLY A 92 -16.79 5.48 -3.30
C GLY A 92 -16.08 4.40 -4.14
N MET A 93 -14.75 4.46 -4.30
CA MET A 93 -14.00 3.58 -5.21
C MET A 93 -13.65 2.23 -4.56
N GLY A 94 -14.65 1.53 -4.01
CA GLY A 94 -14.45 0.24 -3.36
C GLY A 94 -13.93 -0.86 -4.30
N ALA A 95 -14.40 -0.86 -5.56
CA ALA A 95 -13.91 -1.80 -6.57
C ALA A 95 -12.42 -1.60 -6.90
N THR A 96 -11.99 -0.35 -7.09
CA THR A 96 -10.57 -0.02 -7.34
C THR A 96 -9.67 -0.38 -6.16
N PHE A 97 -10.14 -0.17 -4.92
CA PHE A 97 -9.42 -0.63 -3.73
C PHE A 97 -9.24 -2.16 -3.74
N ALA A 98 -10.32 -2.91 -4.04
CA ALA A 98 -10.27 -4.37 -4.11
C ALA A 98 -9.38 -4.89 -5.26
N GLU A 99 -9.35 -4.19 -6.39
CA GLU A 99 -8.46 -4.49 -7.52
C GLU A 99 -6.99 -4.24 -7.17
N ALA A 100 -6.67 -3.12 -6.51
CA ALA A 100 -5.31 -2.84 -6.04
C ALA A 100 -4.81 -3.92 -5.06
N ALA A 101 -5.68 -4.39 -4.17
CA ALA A 101 -5.39 -5.51 -3.30
C ALA A 101 -5.08 -6.81 -4.08
N LYS A 102 -5.86 -7.14 -5.11
CA LYS A 102 -5.61 -8.31 -5.97
C LYS A 102 -4.28 -8.19 -6.71
N ARG A 103 -4.05 -7.04 -7.37
CA ARG A 103 -2.83 -6.76 -8.12
C ARG A 103 -1.58 -6.87 -7.25
N MET A 104 -1.61 -6.31 -6.03
CA MET A 104 -0.48 -6.41 -5.11
C MET A 104 -0.26 -7.88 -4.69
N THR A 105 -1.32 -8.61 -4.35
CA THR A 105 -1.22 -10.04 -3.98
C THR A 105 -0.65 -10.88 -5.12
N GLU A 106 -1.04 -10.64 -6.36
CA GLU A 106 -0.50 -11.33 -7.53
C GLU A 106 0.97 -10.98 -7.77
N LYS A 107 1.32 -9.69 -7.72
CA LYS A 107 2.70 -9.22 -7.87
C LYS A 107 3.63 -9.87 -6.84
N VAL A 108 3.26 -9.91 -5.56
CA VAL A 108 4.12 -10.53 -4.53
C VAL A 108 4.15 -12.05 -4.62
N ARG A 109 3.12 -12.67 -5.20
CA ARG A 109 3.12 -14.12 -5.48
C ARG A 109 4.14 -14.46 -6.56
N GLU A 110 4.25 -13.64 -7.60
CA GLU A 110 5.24 -13.80 -8.67
C GLU A 110 6.67 -13.55 -8.16
N LEU A 111 6.85 -12.51 -7.33
CA LEU A 111 8.16 -12.18 -6.74
C LEU A 111 8.62 -13.16 -5.65
N GLY A 112 7.73 -14.04 -5.19
CA GLY A 112 8.00 -14.92 -4.06
C GLY A 112 8.00 -14.20 -2.70
N PRO A 113 8.27 -14.93 -1.61
CA PRO A 113 8.22 -14.38 -0.25
C PRO A 113 9.20 -13.23 -0.05
N ASN A 114 8.88 -12.32 0.88
CA ASN A 114 9.80 -11.27 1.32
C ASN A 114 11.13 -11.89 1.79
N PRO A 115 12.30 -11.46 1.27
CA PRO A 115 13.61 -11.99 1.65
C PRO A 115 13.96 -11.88 3.15
N LEU A 116 13.36 -10.93 3.87
CA LEU A 116 13.55 -10.77 5.31
C LEU A 116 12.72 -11.75 6.15
N LYS A 117 11.74 -12.40 5.54
CA LYS A 117 10.84 -13.32 6.23
C LYS A 117 11.64 -14.55 6.62
N ARG A 118 12.07 -14.61 7.88
CA ARG A 118 12.72 -15.80 8.43
C ARG A 118 11.77 -16.98 8.23
N THR A 119 12.19 -17.97 7.45
CA THR A 119 11.66 -19.33 7.52
C THR A 119 11.98 -19.86 8.92
N GLY A 120 11.02 -19.68 9.82
CA GLY A 120 10.87 -20.51 11.01
C GLY A 120 10.15 -21.78 10.63
#